data_AF-A0A1G1HHZ3-F1
#
_entry.id   AF-A0A1G1HHZ3-F1
#
_cell.length_a   1.000
_cell.length_b   1.000
_cell.length_c   1.000
_cell.angle_alpha   90.00
_cell.angle_beta   90.00
_cell.angle_gamma   90.00
#
_symmetry.space_group_name_H-M   'P 1'
#
loop_
_entity.id
_entity.type
_entity.pdbx_description
1 polymer ?
#
loop_
_entity_poly.entity_id
_entity_poly.type
_entity_poly.pdbx_seq_one_letter_code
_entity_poly.pdbx_strand_id
1 'polypeptide(L)'
;MSIMKNIMKPGDNHRKGTEASKITVITLLILLCLWVSYYYHFVLHSDILVTHFFYLPVVFAGFWWGRRSIWIAVFLGGYLLALHSFFVAGISVIVDAQRVVILITVAIVVSALREEGLRTERTLRESESKYRDLFENANDLIQSVDAEGKFIYVNKKWLETLGYTEQEVSNMTFTDILRKD
;
A
#
# COMPACT_ATOMS: atom_id res chain seq x y z
N MET A 1 -15.60 -5.00 -40.17
CA MET A 1 -14.53 -4.05 -40.56
C MET A 1 -14.50 -2.94 -39.51
N SER A 2 -14.04 -3.23 -38.29
CA SER A 2 -12.64 -3.17 -37.82
C SER A 2 -12.03 -1.76 -37.82
N ILE A 3 -12.47 -0.89 -36.90
CA ILE A 3 -11.63 0.20 -36.36
C ILE A 3 -12.04 0.42 -34.90
N MET A 4 -11.43 -0.32 -33.96
CA MET A 4 -11.02 0.16 -32.63
C MET A 4 -10.30 -0.98 -31.87
N LYS A 5 -9.19 -1.47 -32.44
CA LYS A 5 -8.21 -2.30 -31.73
C LYS A 5 -7.15 -1.36 -31.17
N ASN A 6 -6.73 -1.59 -29.92
CA ASN A 6 -5.68 -0.87 -29.19
C ASN A 6 -5.99 0.55 -28.69
N ILE A 7 -6.76 0.62 -27.60
CA ILE A 7 -6.39 1.52 -26.51
C ILE A 7 -5.74 0.65 -25.44
N MET A 8 -4.43 0.47 -25.56
CA MET A 8 -3.60 0.07 -24.43
C MET A 8 -3.82 1.13 -23.35
N LYS A 9 -4.48 0.75 -22.26
CA LYS A 9 -4.70 1.65 -21.11
C LYS A 9 -3.33 2.19 -20.65
N PRO A 10 -3.10 3.52 -20.65
CA PRO A 10 -1.82 4.10 -20.21
C PRO A 10 -1.52 3.92 -18.72
N GLY A 11 -2.38 3.20 -17.97
CA GLY A 11 -2.11 2.75 -16.59
C GLY A 11 -1.48 1.36 -16.47
N ASP A 12 -1.38 0.56 -17.54
CA ASP A 12 -0.89 -0.84 -17.45
C ASP A 12 0.65 -0.92 -17.45
N ASN A 13 1.34 -0.06 -18.23
CA ASN A 13 2.82 -0.05 -18.27
C ASN A 13 3.44 0.47 -16.97
N HIS A 14 2.84 1.50 -16.35
CA HIS A 14 3.32 2.02 -15.08
C HIS A 14 3.14 0.98 -13.96
N ARG A 15 1.97 0.33 -13.93
CA ARG A 15 1.64 -0.73 -12.97
C ARG A 15 2.51 -1.98 -13.15
N LYS A 16 2.79 -2.39 -14.39
CA LYS A 16 3.73 -3.49 -14.68
C LYS A 16 5.16 -3.17 -14.27
N GLY A 17 5.63 -1.94 -14.49
CA GLY A 17 6.96 -1.49 -14.03
C GLY A 17 7.10 -1.49 -12.50
N THR A 18 6.04 -1.09 -11.79
CA THR A 18 6.04 -1.16 -10.31
C THR A 18 5.99 -2.60 -9.79
N GLU A 19 5.24 -3.49 -10.45
CA GLU A 19 5.22 -4.91 -10.04
C GLU A 19 6.55 -5.61 -10.34
N ALA A 20 7.17 -5.34 -11.49
CA ALA A 20 8.49 -5.91 -11.82
C ALA A 20 9.56 -5.48 -10.82
N SER A 21 9.61 -4.20 -10.47
CA SER A 21 10.58 -3.69 -9.47
C SER A 21 10.37 -4.31 -8.08
N LYS A 22 9.13 -4.50 -7.63
CA LYS A 22 8.83 -5.20 -6.38
C LYS A 22 9.34 -6.64 -6.38
N ILE A 23 9.11 -7.37 -7.48
CA ILE A 23 9.62 -8.75 -7.63
C ILE A 23 11.14 -8.73 -7.57
N THR A 24 11.81 -7.84 -8.33
CA THR A 24 13.27 -7.73 -8.33
C THR A 24 13.82 -7.49 -6.93
N VAL A 25 13.24 -6.56 -6.15
CA VAL A 25 13.70 -6.29 -4.78
C VAL A 25 13.56 -7.52 -3.89
N ILE A 26 12.43 -8.23 -3.94
CA ILE A 26 12.22 -9.43 -3.14
C ILE A 26 13.16 -10.55 -3.54
N THR A 27 13.38 -10.75 -4.84
CA THR A 27 14.35 -11.73 -5.35
C THR A 27 15.76 -11.41 -4.85
N LEU A 28 16.19 -10.14 -4.91
CA LEU A 28 17.50 -9.72 -4.39
C LEU A 28 17.62 -9.93 -2.87
N LEU A 29 16.58 -9.62 -2.10
CA LEU A 29 16.56 -9.87 -0.66
C LEU A 29 16.65 -11.36 -0.34
N ILE A 30 15.91 -12.20 -1.05
CA ILE A 30 15.99 -13.66 -0.88
C ILE A 30 17.39 -14.15 -1.23
N LEU A 31 17.96 -13.76 -2.37
CA LEU A 31 19.32 -14.15 -2.77
C LEU A 31 20.37 -13.71 -1.74
N LEU A 32 20.22 -12.50 -1.18
CA LEU A 32 21.07 -12.02 -0.09
C LEU A 32 20.92 -12.90 1.17
N CYS A 33 19.69 -13.22 1.57
CA CYS A 33 19.45 -14.12 2.72
C CYS A 33 20.07 -15.50 2.48
N LEU A 34 19.94 -16.05 1.27
CA LEU A 34 20.53 -17.34 0.90
C LEU A 34 22.07 -17.29 0.93
N TRP A 35 22.66 -16.22 0.39
CA TRP A 35 24.12 -16.03 0.40
C TRP A 35 24.67 -15.87 1.82
N VAL A 36 24.02 -15.06 2.66
CA VAL A 36 24.39 -14.92 4.08
C VAL A 36 24.25 -16.27 4.80
N SER A 37 23.15 -17.00 4.57
CA SER A 37 22.96 -18.34 5.14
C SER A 37 24.07 -19.30 4.74
N TYR A 38 24.46 -19.32 3.46
CA TYR A 38 25.55 -20.16 2.96
C TYR A 38 26.90 -19.78 3.62
N TYR A 39 27.21 -18.48 3.68
CA TYR A 39 28.47 -18.00 4.26
C TYR A 39 28.62 -18.42 5.73
N TYR A 40 27.58 -18.19 6.55
CA TYR A 40 27.64 -18.54 7.97
C TYR A 40 27.72 -20.05 8.20
N HIS A 41 27.04 -20.83 7.38
CA HIS A 41 27.07 -22.28 7.48
C HIS A 41 28.46 -22.84 7.10
N PHE A 42 28.98 -22.45 5.94
CA PHE A 42 30.23 -22.99 5.40
C PHE A 42 31.48 -22.43 6.09
N VAL A 43 31.48 -21.14 6.46
CA VAL A 43 32.68 -20.45 6.96
C VAL A 43 32.71 -20.33 8.48
N LEU A 44 31.56 -20.09 9.14
CA LEU A 44 31.51 -19.81 10.58
C LEU A 44 30.94 -20.94 11.44
N HIS A 45 30.38 -22.00 10.84
CA HIS A 45 29.76 -23.13 11.53
C HIS A 45 28.79 -22.69 12.66
N SER A 46 28.08 -21.58 12.46
CA SER A 46 27.22 -20.92 13.45
C SER A 46 25.89 -20.48 12.82
N ASP A 47 24.77 -21.07 13.25
CA ASP A 47 23.47 -20.96 12.54
C ASP A 47 22.37 -20.13 13.27
N ILE A 48 22.63 -19.61 14.48
CA ILE A 48 21.54 -19.12 15.36
C ILE A 48 21.03 -17.72 14.95
N LEU A 49 21.92 -16.79 14.58
CA LEU A 49 21.55 -15.39 14.34
C LEU A 49 20.98 -15.13 12.92
N VAL A 50 21.28 -15.97 11.93
CA VAL A 50 21.00 -15.69 10.51
C VAL A 50 19.53 -15.88 10.13
N THR A 51 18.80 -16.75 10.83
CA THR A 51 17.40 -17.06 10.48
C THR A 51 16.43 -15.90 10.67
N HIS A 52 16.78 -14.89 11.47
CA HIS A 52 15.95 -13.70 11.67
C HIS A 52 15.93 -12.79 10.43
N PHE A 53 16.95 -12.87 9.56
CA PHE A 53 16.99 -12.10 8.32
C PHE A 53 15.92 -12.56 7.31
N PHE A 54 15.45 -13.81 7.42
CA PHE A 54 14.39 -14.34 6.56
C PHE A 54 13.02 -13.68 6.80
N TYR A 55 12.86 -12.90 7.88
CA TYR A 55 11.66 -12.10 8.10
C TYR A 55 11.57 -10.92 7.11
N LEU A 56 12.69 -10.36 6.68
CA LEU A 56 12.70 -9.16 5.82
C LEU A 56 11.98 -9.41 4.48
N PRO A 57 12.32 -10.44 3.67
CA PRO A 57 11.57 -10.74 2.45
C PRO A 57 10.07 -10.97 2.70
N VAL A 58 9.71 -11.64 3.80
CA VAL A 58 8.31 -11.96 4.13
C VAL A 58 7.52 -10.71 4.47
N VAL A 59 8.09 -9.80 5.27
CA VAL A 59 7.45 -8.52 5.63
C VAL A 59 7.24 -7.66 4.38
N PHE A 60 8.26 -7.50 3.54
CA PHE A 60 8.12 -6.73 2.30
C PHE A 60 7.11 -7.37 1.33
N ALA A 61 7.11 -8.69 1.21
CA ALA A 61 6.12 -9.40 0.40
C ALA A 61 4.71 -9.22 0.95
N GLY A 62 4.54 -9.25 2.27
CA GLY A 62 3.26 -8.99 2.95
C GLY A 62 2.77 -7.57 2.69
N PHE A 63 3.66 -6.59 2.76
CA PHE A 63 3.35 -5.19 2.49
C PHE A 63 2.95 -4.94 1.02
N TRP A 64 3.56 -5.63 0.06
CA TRP A 64 3.24 -5.42 -1.35
C TRP A 64 2.08 -6.26 -1.87
N TRP A 65 2.05 -7.56 -1.56
CA TRP A 65 1.07 -8.51 -2.10
C TRP A 65 0.03 -9.01 -1.09
N GLY A 66 0.06 -8.54 0.16
CA GLY A 66 -0.89 -8.95 1.19
C GLY A 66 -0.88 -10.46 1.38
N ARG A 67 -2.06 -11.09 1.38
CA ARG A 67 -2.25 -12.52 1.68
C ARG A 67 -1.46 -13.48 0.79
N ARG A 68 -1.01 -13.06 -0.40
CA ARG A 68 -0.15 -13.89 -1.26
C ARG A 68 1.26 -14.10 -0.67
N SER A 69 1.71 -13.26 0.26
CA SER A 69 3.00 -13.41 0.96
C SER A 69 3.07 -14.67 1.82
N ILE A 70 1.91 -15.20 2.24
CA ILE A 70 1.84 -16.45 3.02
C ILE A 70 2.46 -17.60 2.23
N TRP A 71 2.27 -17.66 0.90
CA TRP A 71 2.91 -18.67 0.06
C TRP A 71 4.44 -18.54 0.05
N ILE A 72 4.96 -17.31 0.07
CA ILE A 72 6.40 -17.05 0.16
C ILE A 72 6.94 -17.48 1.53
N ALA A 73 6.22 -17.19 2.61
CA ALA A 73 6.61 -17.61 3.95
C ALA A 73 6.60 -19.14 4.12
N VAL A 74 5.59 -19.83 3.57
CA VAL A 74 5.51 -21.30 3.57
C VAL A 74 6.66 -21.90 2.76
N PHE A 75 6.94 -21.38 1.57
CA PHE A 75 8.05 -21.84 0.73
C PHE A 75 9.40 -21.67 1.44
N LEU A 76 9.63 -20.49 2.02
CA LEU A 76 10.86 -20.16 2.73
C LEU A 76 11.03 -20.99 4.01
N GLY A 77 9.94 -21.25 4.74
CA GLY A 77 9.93 -22.13 5.90
C GLY A 77 10.24 -23.58 5.53
N GLY A 78 9.66 -24.09 4.44
CA GLY A 78 9.98 -25.42 3.91
C GLY A 78 11.45 -25.55 3.49
N TYR A 79 12.02 -24.50 2.87
CA TYR A 79 13.44 -24.44 2.54
C TYR A 79 14.34 -24.53 3.78
N LEU A 80 14.01 -23.79 4.86
CA LEU A 80 14.76 -23.85 6.11
C LEU A 80 14.75 -25.26 6.72
N LEU A 81 13.60 -25.93 6.75
CA LEU A 81 13.49 -27.32 7.23
C LEU A 81 14.30 -28.29 6.36
N ALA A 82 14.28 -28.11 5.04
CA ALA A 82 15.04 -28.93 4.11
C ALA A 82 16.55 -28.78 4.29
N LEU A 83 17.06 -27.54 4.42
CA LEU A 83 18.48 -27.29 4.70
C LEU A 83 18.92 -27.97 6.00
N HIS A 84 18.13 -27.84 7.06
CA HIS A 84 18.44 -28.43 8.35
C HIS A 84 18.53 -29.97 8.28
N SER A 85 17.57 -30.58 7.56
CA SER A 85 17.49 -32.04 7.39
C SER A 85 18.67 -32.63 6.60
N PHE A 86 19.27 -31.85 5.69
CA PHE A 86 20.36 -32.31 4.84
C PHE A 86 21.75 -32.13 5.46
N PHE A 87 21.96 -31.09 6.27
CA PHE A 87 23.32 -30.66 6.63
C PHE A 87 23.66 -30.76 8.12
N VAL A 88 22.68 -30.82 9.03
CA VAL A 88 22.98 -30.70 10.48
C VAL A 88 22.43 -31.87 11.27
N ALA A 89 23.27 -32.89 11.47
CA ALA A 89 23.07 -33.88 12.51
C ALA A 89 23.43 -33.27 13.88
N GLY A 90 22.48 -32.60 14.56
CA GLY A 90 22.68 -32.20 15.96
C GLY A 90 21.90 -31.01 16.53
N ILE A 91 21.22 -30.18 15.72
CA ILE A 91 20.36 -29.10 16.25
C ILE A 91 18.93 -29.61 16.45
N SER A 92 18.28 -29.15 17.52
CA SER A 92 16.91 -29.52 17.87
C SER A 92 15.91 -29.05 16.82
N VAL A 93 15.19 -30.00 16.22
CA VAL A 93 14.06 -29.80 15.27
C VAL A 93 13.02 -28.81 15.81
N ILE A 94 12.91 -28.69 17.14
CA ILE A 94 11.99 -27.78 17.82
C ILE A 94 12.29 -26.31 17.48
N VAL A 95 13.58 -25.93 17.37
CA VAL A 95 13.97 -24.53 17.09
C VAL A 95 13.58 -24.13 15.67
N ASP A 96 13.70 -25.04 14.70
CA ASP A 96 13.32 -24.75 13.31
C ASP A 96 11.80 -24.76 13.12
N ALA A 97 11.09 -25.66 13.81
CA ALA A 97 9.64 -25.61 13.87
C ALA A 97 9.15 -24.26 14.43
N GLN A 98 9.77 -23.76 15.51
CA GLN A 98 9.45 -22.44 16.07
C GLN A 98 9.71 -21.31 15.06
N ARG A 99 10.81 -21.35 14.31
CA ARG A 99 11.11 -20.35 13.27
C ARG A 99 10.08 -20.33 12.15
N VAL A 100 9.65 -21.50 11.67
CA VAL A 100 8.60 -21.62 10.64
C VAL A 100 7.28 -21.06 11.15
N VAL A 101 6.91 -21.36 12.41
CA VAL A 101 5.71 -20.78 13.03
C VAL A 101 5.81 -19.25 13.07
N ILE A 102 6.94 -18.69 13.52
CA ILE A 102 7.13 -17.24 13.56
C ILE A 102 7.06 -16.62 12.15
N LEU A 103 7.68 -17.24 11.14
CA LEU A 103 7.62 -16.76 9.74
C LEU A 103 6.18 -16.69 9.22
N ILE A 104 5.39 -17.72 9.49
CA ILE A 104 3.98 -17.77 9.08
C ILE A 104 3.17 -16.73 9.85
N THR A 105 3.38 -16.61 11.17
CA THR A 105 2.70 -15.59 12.00
C THR A 105 3.00 -14.19 11.51
N VAL A 106 4.27 -13.86 11.23
CA VAL A 106 4.67 -12.56 10.67
C VAL A 106 3.97 -12.30 9.32
N ALA A 107 3.94 -13.29 8.43
CA ALA A 107 3.27 -13.16 7.14
C ALA A 107 1.76 -12.86 7.30
N ILE A 108 1.09 -13.56 8.22
CA ILE A 108 -0.33 -13.35 8.52
C ILE A 108 -0.58 -11.97 9.09
N VAL A 109 0.19 -11.56 10.11
CA VAL A 109 0.05 -10.27 10.78
C VAL A 109 0.26 -9.12 9.80
N VAL A 110 1.36 -9.14 9.03
CA VAL A 110 1.63 -8.08 8.05
C VAL A 110 0.55 -8.03 6.96
N SER A 111 0.06 -9.19 6.52
CA SER A 111 -1.02 -9.25 5.53
C SER A 111 -2.33 -8.67 6.08
N ALA A 112 -2.67 -8.98 7.33
CA ALA A 112 -3.87 -8.47 7.99
C ALA A 112 -3.79 -6.96 8.20
N LEU A 113 -2.64 -6.46 8.71
CA LEU A 113 -2.41 -5.03 8.90
C LEU A 113 -2.52 -4.24 7.59
N ARG A 114 -1.96 -4.78 6.50
CA ARG A 114 -2.10 -4.16 5.17
C ARG A 114 -3.55 -4.12 4.71
N GLU A 115 -4.29 -5.20 4.91
CA GLU A 115 -5.69 -5.28 4.49
C GLU A 115 -6.57 -4.31 5.27
N GLU A 116 -6.34 -4.20 6.58
CA GLU A 116 -7.02 -3.23 7.43
C GLU A 116 -6.69 -1.78 7.01
N GLY A 117 -5.42 -1.47 6.77
CA GLY A 117 -5.02 -0.14 6.27
C GLY A 117 -5.71 0.25 4.97
N LEU A 118 -5.79 -0.67 4.01
CA LEU A 118 -6.49 -0.45 2.74
C LEU A 118 -8.00 -0.32 2.90
N ARG A 119 -8.61 -1.02 3.87
CA ARG A 119 -10.05 -0.89 4.15
C ARG A 119 -10.34 0.48 4.75
N THR A 120 -9.55 0.92 5.72
CA THR A 120 -9.69 2.25 6.34
C THR A 120 -9.55 3.37 5.30
N GLU A 121 -8.53 3.30 4.43
CA GLU A 121 -8.34 4.27 3.36
C GLU A 121 -9.53 4.31 2.38
N ARG A 122 -10.06 3.13 1.98
CA ARG A 122 -11.24 3.06 1.10
C ARG A 122 -12.47 3.66 1.75
N THR A 123 -12.77 3.27 2.98
CA THR A 123 -13.92 3.80 3.72
C THR A 123 -13.82 5.33 3.88
N LEU A 124 -12.62 5.85 4.15
CA LEU A 124 -12.39 7.29 4.23
C LEU A 124 -12.62 7.98 2.88
N ARG A 125 -12.10 7.41 1.79
CA ARG A 125 -12.28 7.97 0.45
C ARG A 125 -13.73 7.90 -0.02
N GLU A 126 -14.44 6.83 0.29
CA GLU A 126 -15.86 6.67 -0.02
C GLU A 126 -16.72 7.65 0.77
N SER A 127 -16.43 7.85 2.07
CA SER A 127 -17.13 8.85 2.87
C SER A 127 -16.83 10.26 2.39
N GLU A 128 -15.57 10.60 2.10
CA GLU A 128 -15.18 11.91 1.55
C GLU A 128 -15.88 12.18 0.21
N SER A 129 -15.90 11.21 -0.70
CA SER A 129 -16.62 11.36 -1.97
C SER A 129 -18.11 11.56 -1.75
N LYS A 130 -18.73 10.78 -0.85
CA LYS A 130 -20.15 10.92 -0.53
C LYS A 130 -20.47 12.29 0.08
N TYR A 131 -19.63 12.79 0.99
CA TYR A 131 -19.81 14.13 1.55
C TYR A 131 -19.66 15.19 0.47
N ARG A 132 -18.60 15.11 -0.36
CA ARG A 132 -18.40 16.04 -1.48
C ARG A 132 -19.61 16.05 -2.41
N ASP A 133 -20.13 14.89 -2.77
CA ASP A 133 -21.30 14.79 -3.65
C ASP A 133 -22.56 15.40 -3.00
N LEU A 134 -22.74 15.25 -1.68
CA LEU A 134 -23.85 15.87 -0.95
C LEU A 134 -23.74 17.40 -0.92
N PHE A 135 -22.56 17.95 -0.65
CA PHE A 135 -22.33 19.39 -0.64
C PHE A 135 -22.44 20.00 -2.04
N GLU A 136 -21.85 19.36 -3.05
CA GLU A 136 -21.88 19.83 -4.45
C GLU A 136 -23.29 19.85 -5.04
N ASN A 137 -24.11 18.85 -4.72
CA ASN A 137 -25.47 18.73 -5.28
C ASN A 137 -26.57 19.24 -4.34
N ALA A 138 -26.21 19.87 -3.21
CA ALA A 138 -27.19 20.51 -2.33
C ALA A 138 -27.91 21.65 -3.08
N ASN A 139 -29.22 21.80 -2.84
CA ASN A 139 -30.00 22.91 -3.40
C ASN A 139 -29.77 24.25 -2.69
N ASP A 140 -29.09 24.23 -1.54
CA ASP A 140 -28.71 25.42 -0.80
C ASP A 140 -27.39 25.99 -1.34
N LEU A 141 -27.22 27.31 -1.18
CA LEU A 141 -25.96 27.98 -1.48
C LEU A 141 -24.99 27.69 -0.32
N ILE A 142 -23.95 26.90 -0.60
CA ILE A 142 -22.96 26.52 0.40
C ILE A 142 -21.64 27.19 0.06
N GLN A 143 -21.07 27.88 1.04
CA GLN A 143 -19.79 28.57 0.94
C GLN A 143 -19.00 28.44 2.23
N SER A 144 -17.68 28.45 2.13
CA SER A 144 -16.75 28.56 3.24
C SER A 144 -15.71 29.63 2.91
N VAL A 145 -15.37 30.46 3.89
CA VAL A 145 -14.44 31.58 3.74
C VAL A 145 -13.33 31.51 4.79
N ASP A 146 -12.17 32.08 4.49
CA ASP A 146 -11.08 32.24 5.44
C ASP A 146 -11.30 33.45 6.38
N ALA A 147 -10.32 33.73 7.24
CA ALA A 147 -10.41 34.82 8.20
C ALA A 147 -10.48 36.21 7.54
N GLU A 148 -9.92 36.33 6.33
CA GLU A 148 -9.93 37.51 5.48
C GLU A 148 -11.19 37.61 4.61
N GLY A 149 -12.08 36.61 4.68
CA GLY A 149 -13.33 36.55 3.94
C GLY A 149 -13.19 36.07 2.50
N LYS A 150 -12.04 35.53 2.09
CA LYS A 150 -11.83 34.93 0.78
C LYS A 150 -12.49 33.55 0.72
N PHE A 151 -13.11 33.22 -0.41
CA PHE A 151 -13.73 31.91 -0.60
C PHE A 151 -12.69 30.77 -0.61
N ILE A 152 -12.83 29.85 0.34
CA ILE A 152 -12.11 28.56 0.39
C ILE A 152 -12.86 27.52 -0.43
N TYR A 153 -14.19 27.56 -0.38
CA TYR A 153 -15.07 26.60 -1.03
C TYR A 153 -16.41 27.25 -1.38
N VAL A 154 -16.95 26.91 -2.54
CA VAL A 154 -18.35 27.17 -2.92
C VAL A 154 -18.88 25.93 -3.64
N ASN A 155 -20.14 25.58 -3.42
CA ASN A 155 -20.74 24.46 -4.15
C ASN A 155 -21.24 24.90 -5.54
N LYS A 156 -21.49 23.91 -6.42
CA LYS A 156 -22.06 24.17 -7.75
C LYS A 156 -23.32 25.03 -7.74
N LYS A 157 -24.23 24.81 -6.79
CA LYS A 157 -25.48 25.57 -6.70
C LYS A 157 -25.27 27.06 -6.43
N TRP A 158 -24.26 27.39 -5.63
CA TRP A 158 -23.85 28.78 -5.36
C TRP A 158 -23.42 29.48 -6.65
N LEU A 159 -22.56 28.82 -7.46
CA LEU A 159 -22.06 29.33 -8.73
C LEU A 159 -23.19 29.57 -9.73
N GLU A 160 -24.08 28.57 -9.89
CA GLU A 160 -25.22 28.65 -10.80
C GLU A 160 -26.23 29.73 -10.39
N THR A 161 -26.47 29.89 -9.09
CA THR A 161 -27.50 30.82 -8.58
C THR A 161 -27.03 32.27 -8.61
N LEU A 162 -25.75 32.52 -8.30
CA LEU A 162 -25.19 33.87 -8.30
C LEU A 162 -24.56 34.26 -9.65
N GLY A 163 -24.36 33.30 -10.55
CA GLY A 163 -23.89 33.54 -11.92
C GLY A 163 -22.38 33.73 -12.06
N TYR A 164 -21.58 33.21 -11.14
CA TYR A 164 -20.13 33.29 -11.16
C TYR A 164 -19.47 31.96 -11.53
N THR A 165 -18.28 32.02 -12.09
CA THR A 165 -17.42 30.84 -12.33
C THR A 165 -16.46 30.60 -11.17
N GLU A 166 -15.97 29.36 -10.99
CA GLU A 166 -14.98 29.04 -9.95
C GLU A 166 -13.73 29.93 -10.03
N GLN A 167 -13.31 30.28 -11.25
CA GLN A 167 -12.12 31.10 -11.50
C GLN A 167 -12.32 32.53 -11.02
N GLU A 168 -13.51 33.11 -11.24
CA GLU A 168 -13.85 34.43 -10.72
C GLU A 168 -13.91 34.42 -9.20
N VAL A 169 -14.58 33.42 -8.61
CA VAL A 169 -14.72 33.28 -7.15
C VAL A 169 -13.38 33.17 -6.43
N SER A 170 -12.38 32.53 -7.06
CA SER A 170 -11.04 32.35 -6.47
C SER A 170 -10.31 33.67 -6.14
N ASN A 171 -10.73 34.79 -6.73
CA ASN A 171 -10.17 36.12 -6.50
C ASN A 171 -11.14 37.07 -5.78
N MET A 172 -12.31 36.57 -5.38
CA MET A 172 -13.34 37.36 -4.70
C MET A 172 -13.34 37.14 -3.19
N THR A 173 -13.86 38.11 -2.48
CA THR A 173 -14.16 38.06 -1.05
C THR A 173 -15.66 38.10 -0.82
N PHE A 174 -16.10 37.65 0.35
CA PHE A 174 -17.52 37.64 0.73
C PHE A 174 -18.19 39.02 0.61
N THR A 175 -17.45 40.09 0.92
CA THR A 175 -17.94 41.47 0.84
C THR A 175 -18.20 41.93 -0.60
N ASP A 176 -17.58 41.33 -1.60
CA ASP A 176 -17.78 41.71 -3.02
C ASP A 176 -19.18 41.33 -3.53
N ILE A 177 -19.88 40.45 -2.82
CA ILE A 177 -21.19 39.92 -3.19
C ILE A 177 -22.33 40.59 -2.41
N LEU A 178 -21.99 41.17 -1.26
CA LEU A 178 -22.95 41.92 -0.47
C LEU A 178 -23.25 43.25 -1.17
N ARG A 179 -24.53 43.62 -1.21
CA ARG A 179 -24.92 44.96 -1.64
C ARG A 179 -24.28 45.98 -0.69
N LYS A 180 -23.62 47.00 -1.23
CA LYS A 180 -23.12 48.12 -0.43
C LYS A 180 -24.31 48.99 -0.03
N ASP A 181 -24.52 49.09 1.27
CA ASP A 181 -25.48 50.00 1.89
C ASP A 181 -24.89 51.42 1.97
#